data_AF-A0A914Q3B9-F1
#
_entry.id   AF-A0A914Q3B9-F1
#
_cell.length_a   1.000
_cell.length_b   1.000
_cell.length_c   1.000
_cell.angle_alpha   90.00
_cell.angle_beta   90.00
_cell.angle_gamma   90.00
#
_symmetry.space_group_name_H-M   'P 1'
#
loop_
_entity.id
_entity.type
_entity.pdbx_description
1 polymer ?
#
loop_
_entity_poly.entity_id
_entity_poly.type
_entity_poly.pdbx_seq_one_letter_code
_entity_poly.pdbx_strand_id
1 'polypeptide(L)'
;MLANKKHGYKHVIAFKILTEIFMYLIFLGLVTAFALSMHSKTIMKISKAIEHSFTTGDYTNTSKNVKSPFQNMKKLDDIWNYFENQVLAEIYSNNENFKNFENYNISETVFGQNKYLGKIKLRMLKARLSLILGKTQKQI
;
A
#
# COMPACT_ATOMS: atom_id res chain seq x y z
N MET A 1 -52.81 9.99 42.41
CA MET A 1 -51.49 9.35 42.68
C MET A 1 -50.81 8.73 41.44
N LEU A 2 -51.13 9.12 40.20
CA LEU A 2 -50.54 8.53 38.98
C LEU A 2 -49.53 9.45 38.24
N ALA A 3 -49.48 10.74 38.56
CA ALA A 3 -48.57 11.69 37.90
C ALA A 3 -47.10 11.52 38.34
N ASN A 4 -46.85 11.20 39.61
CA ASN A 4 -45.48 11.03 40.13
C ASN A 4 -44.76 9.78 39.61
N LYS A 5 -45.49 8.73 39.19
CA LYS A 5 -44.86 7.53 38.60
C LYS A 5 -44.32 7.78 37.19
N LYS A 6 -44.98 8.59 36.36
CA LYS A 6 -44.53 8.87 34.98
C LYS A 6 -43.21 9.67 34.91
N HIS A 7 -42.93 10.51 35.92
CA HIS A 7 -41.66 11.26 35.99
C HIS A 7 -40.47 10.39 36.39
N GLY A 8 -40.65 9.39 37.26
CA GLY A 8 -39.59 8.46 37.66
C GLY A 8 -39.03 7.61 36.51
N TYR A 9 -39.90 7.08 35.64
CA TYR A 9 -39.46 6.28 34.49
C TYR A 9 -38.70 7.09 33.43
N LYS A 10 -39.10 8.34 33.18
CA LYS A 10 -38.39 9.23 32.24
C LYS A 10 -36.96 9.51 32.70
N HIS A 11 -36.75 9.66 34.00
CA HIS A 11 -35.43 9.92 34.58
C HIS A 11 -34.50 8.69 34.49
N VAL A 12 -35.06 7.49 34.70
CA VAL A 12 -34.31 6.22 34.54
C VAL A 12 -33.95 5.96 33.08
N ILE A 13 -34.88 6.22 32.15
CA ILE A 13 -34.63 6.09 30.71
C ILE A 13 -33.59 7.11 30.25
N ALA A 14 -33.70 8.38 30.67
CA ALA A 14 -32.73 9.41 30.34
C ALA A 14 -31.33 9.08 30.88
N PHE A 15 -31.23 8.58 32.11
CA PHE A 15 -29.96 8.15 32.70
C PHE A 15 -29.34 6.96 31.94
N LYS A 16 -30.15 5.97 31.54
CA LYS A 16 -29.69 4.83 30.75
C LYS A 16 -29.17 5.27 29.37
N ILE A 17 -29.91 6.15 28.68
CA ILE A 17 -29.49 6.73 27.39
C ILE A 17 -28.18 7.52 27.55
N LEU A 18 -28.06 8.34 28.59
CA LEU A 18 -26.85 9.12 28.86
C LEU A 18 -25.63 8.21 29.10
N THR A 19 -25.82 7.12 29.86
CA THR A 19 -24.77 6.13 30.13
C THR A 19 -24.33 5.44 28.84
N GLU A 20 -25.28 5.10 27.97
CA GLU A 20 -25.01 4.44 26.68
C GLU A 20 -24.25 5.37 25.72
N ILE A 21 -24.65 6.65 25.63
CA ILE A 21 -23.92 7.68 24.87
C ILE A 21 -22.49 7.84 25.40
N PHE A 22 -22.32 7.86 26.73
CA PHE A 22 -20.99 7.97 27.33
C PHE A 22 -20.09 6.78 26.97
N MET A 23 -20.63 5.56 26.99
CA MET A 23 -19.90 4.36 26.56
C MET A 23 -19.52 4.43 25.08
N TYR A 24 -20.41 4.94 24.21
CA TYR A 24 -20.08 5.16 22.80
C TYR A 24 -18.97 6.20 22.60
N LEU A 25 -18.95 7.27 23.40
CA LEU A 25 -17.87 8.27 23.34
C LEU A 25 -16.52 7.69 23.77
N ILE A 26 -16.49 6.87 24.82
CA ILE A 26 -15.27 6.15 25.23
C ILE A 26 -14.81 5.22 24.12
N PHE A 27 -15.72 4.44 23.55
CA PHE A 27 -15.41 3.51 22.45
C PHE A 27 -14.85 4.26 21.24
N LEU A 28 -15.48 5.37 20.85
CA LEU A 28 -15.01 6.22 19.76
C LEU A 28 -13.61 6.77 20.03
N GLY A 29 -13.34 7.21 21.27
CA GLY A 29 -12.01 7.67 21.69
C GLY A 29 -10.96 6.57 21.54
N LEU A 30 -11.27 5.35 21.99
CA LEU A 30 -10.38 4.20 21.85
C LEU A 30 -10.10 3.85 20.39
N VAL A 31 -11.14 3.72 19.56
CA VAL A 31 -10.99 3.41 18.13
C VAL A 31 -10.16 4.48 17.42
N THR A 32 -10.39 5.77 17.74
CA THR A 32 -9.63 6.87 17.15
C THR A 32 -8.16 6.84 17.58
N ALA A 33 -7.88 6.57 18.86
CA ALA A 33 -6.51 6.45 19.36
C ALA A 33 -5.77 5.28 18.68
N PHE A 34 -6.44 4.13 18.51
CA PHE A 34 -5.89 2.99 17.76
C PHE A 34 -5.62 3.35 16.30
N ALA A 35 -6.55 4.01 15.62
CA ALA A 35 -6.37 4.42 14.23
C ALA A 35 -5.18 5.38 14.05
N LEU A 36 -5.04 6.36 14.94
CA LEU A 36 -3.90 7.29 14.93
C LEU A 36 -2.57 6.62 15.23
N SER A 37 -2.56 5.62 16.12
CA SER A 37 -1.37 4.84 16.44
C SER A 37 -0.93 3.97 15.26
N MET A 38 -1.88 3.34 14.56
CA MET A 38 -1.60 2.49 13.40
C MET A 38 -1.20 3.30 12.16
N HIS A 39 -1.73 4.51 11.97
CA HIS A 39 -1.48 5.34 10.79
C HIS A 39 -0.57 6.53 11.10
N SER A 40 0.72 6.26 11.24
CA SER A 40 1.72 7.32 11.37
C SER A 40 1.94 8.06 10.04
N LYS A 41 2.22 9.37 10.11
CA LYS A 41 2.66 10.19 8.96
C LYS A 41 3.90 9.60 8.27
N THR A 42 4.71 8.83 9.00
CA THR A 42 5.87 8.12 8.46
C THR A 42 5.47 7.06 7.44
N ILE A 43 4.36 6.35 7.65
CA ILE A 43 3.86 5.34 6.69
C ILE A 43 3.54 5.99 5.36
N MET A 44 2.88 7.14 5.37
CA MET A 44 2.59 7.89 4.13
C MET A 44 3.88 8.29 3.40
N LYS A 45 4.91 8.72 4.11
CA LYS A 45 6.21 9.07 3.51
C LYS A 45 6.92 7.85 2.91
N ILE A 46 6.91 6.72 3.62
CA ILE A 46 7.47 5.45 3.14
C ILE A 46 6.72 4.99 1.89
N SER A 47 5.38 4.98 1.92
CA SER A 47 4.57 4.61 0.76
C SER A 47 4.85 5.51 -0.45
N LYS A 48 4.97 6.83 -0.25
CA LYS A 48 5.35 7.76 -1.33
C LYS A 48 6.75 7.51 -1.87
N ALA A 49 7.72 7.17 -1.02
CA ALA A 49 9.07 6.84 -1.47
C ALA A 49 9.07 5.55 -2.31
N ILE A 50 8.36 4.51 -1.87
CA ILE A 50 8.17 3.27 -2.63
C ILE A 50 7.46 3.55 -3.96
N GLU A 51 6.38 4.34 -3.93
CA GLU A 51 5.64 4.74 -5.14
C GLU A 51 6.56 5.48 -6.12
N HIS A 52 7.35 6.42 -5.63
CA HIS A 52 8.31 7.14 -6.45
C HIS A 52 9.33 6.20 -7.09
N SER A 53 9.93 5.29 -6.32
CA SER A 53 10.95 4.39 -6.85
C SER A 53 10.42 3.32 -7.80
N PHE A 54 9.15 2.92 -7.75
CA PHE A 54 8.65 1.89 -8.66
C PHE A 54 7.68 2.41 -9.72
N THR A 55 6.99 3.53 -9.52
CA THR A 55 5.86 3.88 -10.40
C THR A 55 5.98 5.24 -11.08
N THR A 56 6.45 6.27 -10.38
CA THR A 56 6.44 7.65 -10.88
C THR A 56 7.82 8.24 -11.15
N GLY A 57 8.89 7.65 -10.62
CA GLY A 57 10.26 8.08 -10.88
C GLY A 57 10.72 7.70 -12.28
N ASP A 58 11.37 8.66 -12.95
CA ASP A 58 12.06 8.42 -14.21
C ASP A 58 13.41 7.73 -13.94
N TYR A 59 13.69 6.63 -14.64
CA TYR A 59 14.98 5.94 -14.55
C TYR A 59 16.00 6.60 -15.47
N THR A 60 16.45 7.79 -15.07
CA THR A 60 17.47 8.54 -15.76
C THR A 60 18.76 8.46 -14.97
N ASN A 61 19.64 7.51 -15.29
CA ASN A 61 21.08 7.70 -15.05
C ASN A 61 22.00 6.92 -16.00
N THR A 62 21.50 6.03 -16.87
CA THR A 62 22.40 5.22 -17.73
C THR A 62 21.99 5.08 -19.20
N SER A 63 20.92 5.72 -19.68
CA SER A 63 20.58 5.64 -21.11
C SER A 63 20.07 6.98 -21.63
N LYS A 64 20.65 7.45 -22.74
CA LYS A 64 20.24 8.64 -23.52
C LYS A 64 18.83 8.56 -24.12
N ASN A 65 18.00 7.63 -23.68
CA ASN A 65 16.63 7.45 -24.12
C ASN A 65 15.72 7.65 -22.91
N VAL A 66 14.94 8.72 -22.93
CA VAL A 66 13.88 9.02 -21.95
C VAL A 66 12.98 7.79 -21.88
N LYS A 67 13.14 6.97 -20.84
CA LYS A 67 12.28 5.80 -20.62
C LYS A 67 11.16 6.25 -19.68
N SER A 68 9.95 6.31 -20.23
CA SER A 68 8.74 6.76 -19.54
C SER A 68 8.49 5.97 -18.25
N PRO A 69 7.89 6.58 -17.21
CA PRO A 69 7.60 5.91 -15.95
C PRO A 69 6.68 4.69 -16.16
N PHE A 70 6.57 3.81 -15.16
CA PHE A 70 5.72 2.60 -15.22
C PHE A 70 4.33 2.88 -15.79
N GLN A 71 3.74 4.00 -15.39
CA GLN A 71 2.40 4.43 -15.80
C GLN A 71 2.26 4.68 -17.31
N ASN A 72 3.37 4.90 -18.02
CA ASN A 72 3.40 5.32 -19.42
C ASN A 72 3.95 4.22 -20.35
N MET A 73 4.04 2.97 -19.88
CA MET A 73 4.48 1.83 -20.69
C MET A 73 3.43 1.43 -21.71
N LYS A 74 3.86 1.30 -22.97
CA LYS A 74 2.96 0.93 -24.08
C LYS A 74 3.38 -0.35 -24.78
N LYS A 75 4.66 -0.71 -24.71
CA LYS A 75 5.23 -1.88 -25.39
C LYS A 75 5.72 -2.91 -24.38
N LEU A 76 5.76 -4.17 -24.82
CA LEU A 76 6.31 -5.27 -24.03
C LEU A 76 7.80 -5.08 -23.74
N ASP A 77 8.53 -4.46 -24.68
CA ASP A 77 9.94 -4.10 -24.48
C ASP A 77 10.13 -3.06 -23.38
N ASP A 78 9.20 -2.13 -23.21
CA ASP A 78 9.24 -1.14 -22.12
C ASP A 78 9.13 -1.83 -20.76
N ILE A 79 8.29 -2.87 -20.68
CA ILE A 79 8.09 -3.67 -19.46
C ILE A 79 9.38 -4.40 -19.07
N TRP A 80 10.02 -5.09 -20.02
CA TRP A 80 11.29 -5.78 -19.75
C TRP A 80 12.40 -4.80 -19.37
N ASN A 81 12.50 -3.70 -20.09
CA ASN A 81 13.45 -2.63 -19.78
C ASN A 81 13.27 -2.07 -18.37
N TYR A 82 12.03 -1.94 -17.91
CA TYR A 82 11.75 -1.48 -16.55
C TYR A 82 12.08 -2.51 -15.48
N PHE A 83 11.76 -3.79 -15.73
CA PHE A 83 12.14 -4.85 -14.79
C PHE A 83 13.65 -4.89 -14.59
N GLU A 84 14.42 -4.82 -15.67
CA GLU A 84 15.88 -4.88 -15.62
C GLU A 84 16.50 -3.63 -15.01
N ASN A 85 16.10 -2.44 -15.47
CA ASN A 85 16.80 -1.20 -15.13
C ASN A 85 16.26 -0.51 -13.88
N GLN A 86 15.02 -0.76 -13.47
CA GLN A 86 14.40 -0.10 -12.33
C GLN A 86 14.09 -1.08 -11.21
N VAL A 87 13.36 -2.16 -11.49
CA VAL A 87 12.91 -3.09 -10.42
C VAL A 87 14.09 -3.85 -9.83
N LEU A 88 14.93 -4.46 -10.67
CA LEU A 88 16.11 -5.18 -10.19
C LEU A 88 17.14 -4.22 -9.61
N ALA A 89 17.32 -3.04 -10.22
CA ALA A 89 18.23 -2.03 -9.70
C ALA A 89 17.83 -1.57 -8.30
N GLU A 90 16.57 -1.21 -8.04
CA GLU A 90 16.16 -0.72 -6.72
C GLU A 90 16.05 -1.80 -5.65
N ILE A 91 15.81 -3.05 -6.04
CA ILE A 91 15.72 -4.17 -5.08
C ILE A 91 17.10 -4.69 -4.70
N TYR A 92 18.03 -4.73 -5.65
CA TYR A 92 19.38 -5.25 -5.45
C TYR A 92 20.45 -4.16 -5.50
N SER A 93 20.05 -2.89 -5.37
CA SER A 93 20.97 -1.75 -5.33
C SER A 93 21.98 -1.98 -4.21
N ASN A 94 23.21 -2.30 -4.61
CA ASN A 94 24.35 -2.34 -3.72
C ASN A 94 24.62 -0.90 -3.29
N ASN A 95 23.94 -0.50 -2.23
CA ASN A 95 24.09 0.80 -1.64
C ASN A 95 25.50 0.86 -1.04
N GLU A 96 26.48 1.36 -1.80
CA GLU A 96 27.90 1.39 -1.39
C GLU A 96 28.10 2.15 -0.07
N ASN A 97 27.16 3.01 0.28
CA ASN A 97 27.09 3.74 1.55
C ASN A 97 26.80 2.85 2.79
N PHE A 98 26.46 1.56 2.61
CA PHE A 98 26.21 0.60 3.70
C PHE A 98 27.38 -0.38 3.94
N LYS A 99 28.50 -0.25 3.21
CA LYS A 99 29.74 -1.02 3.47
C LYS A 99 30.31 -0.78 4.88
N ASN A 100 29.88 0.26 5.59
CA ASN A 100 30.31 0.59 6.96
C ASN A 100 29.51 -0.12 8.07
N PHE A 101 28.49 -0.91 7.74
CA PHE A 101 27.78 -1.73 8.72
C PHE A 101 28.15 -3.21 8.51
N GLU A 102 29.32 -3.62 9.01
CA GLU A 102 29.93 -4.96 8.87
C GLU A 102 29.05 -6.14 9.32
N ASN A 103 27.87 -5.90 9.90
CA ASN A 103 26.99 -6.93 10.47
C ASN A 103 25.61 -7.04 9.81
N TYR A 104 25.31 -6.27 8.76
CA TYR A 104 24.08 -6.47 7.98
C TYR A 104 24.42 -7.21 6.69
N ASN A 105 23.71 -8.30 6.39
CA ASN A 105 23.71 -8.87 5.04
C ASN A 105 23.11 -7.82 4.09
N ILE A 106 23.98 -6.99 3.50
CA ILE A 106 23.65 -5.85 2.63
C ILE A 106 22.76 -6.28 1.45
N SER A 107 22.81 -7.56 1.07
CA SER A 107 22.00 -8.17 0.01
C SER A 107 20.48 -8.22 0.27
N GLU A 108 20.00 -7.76 1.44
CA GLU A 108 18.58 -7.86 1.83
C GLU A 108 17.93 -6.51 2.16
N THR A 109 18.54 -5.37 1.86
CA THR A 109 17.98 -4.05 2.22
C THR A 109 17.53 -3.23 1.02
N VAL A 110 16.27 -2.79 1.03
CA VAL A 110 15.68 -1.88 0.03
C VAL A 110 15.54 -0.49 0.67
N PHE A 111 16.00 0.55 -0.01
CA PHE A 111 16.12 1.92 0.53
C PHE A 111 17.02 2.04 1.78
N GLY A 112 17.98 1.13 1.97
CA GLY A 112 18.95 1.15 3.07
C GLY A 112 18.39 0.89 4.47
N GLN A 113 17.07 0.92 4.67
CA GLN A 113 16.43 0.76 5.97
C GLN A 113 15.32 -0.29 5.99
N ASN A 114 14.75 -0.65 4.84
CA ASN A 114 13.70 -1.68 4.79
C ASN A 114 14.29 -3.03 4.47
N LYS A 115 13.93 -4.04 5.26
CA LYS A 115 14.33 -5.43 4.97
C LYS A 115 13.43 -6.00 3.88
N TYR A 116 14.07 -6.47 2.81
CA TYR A 116 13.45 -7.28 1.79
C TYR A 116 13.21 -8.70 2.32
N LEU A 117 11.99 -9.19 2.17
CA LEU A 117 11.60 -10.51 2.68
C LEU A 117 11.33 -11.46 1.52
N GLY A 118 12.17 -12.49 1.39
CA GLY A 118 11.96 -13.60 0.46
C GLY A 118 12.44 -13.30 -0.96
N LYS A 119 11.59 -13.59 -1.97
CA LYS A 119 11.93 -13.47 -3.39
C LYS A 119 10.76 -12.96 -4.22
N ILE A 120 11.04 -12.23 -5.31
CA ILE A 120 10.01 -11.71 -6.21
C ILE A 120 9.43 -12.90 -6.97
N LYS A 121 8.10 -13.01 -7.01
CA LYS A 121 7.40 -14.02 -7.80
C LYS A 121 6.70 -13.36 -8.98
N LEU A 122 7.23 -13.56 -10.18
CA LEU A 122 6.54 -13.20 -11.42
C LEU A 122 5.41 -14.20 -11.70
N ARG A 123 4.22 -13.69 -12.03
CA ARG A 123 3.06 -14.50 -12.42
C ARG A 123 2.53 -13.96 -13.75
N MET A 124 2.31 -14.85 -14.72
CA MET A 124 1.78 -14.51 -16.04
C MET A 124 0.53 -15.33 -16.32
N LEU A 125 -0.49 -14.68 -16.89
CA LEU A 125 -1.68 -15.34 -17.39
C LEU A 125 -1.55 -15.53 -18.90
N LYS A 126 -1.89 -16.73 -19.39
CA LYS A 126 -1.90 -17.07 -20.82
C LYS A 126 -3.32 -17.49 -21.21
N ALA A 127 -3.89 -16.81 -22.19
CA ALA A 127 -5.19 -17.16 -22.75
C ALA A 127 -5.08 -18.29 -23.79
N ARG A 128 -6.11 -19.13 -23.90
CA ARG A 128 -6.21 -20.14 -24.96
C ARG A 128 -6.73 -19.51 -26.24
N LEU A 129 -6.06 -19.80 -27.36
CA LEU A 129 -6.36 -19.23 -28.67
C LEU A 129 -7.81 -19.48 -29.14
N SER A 130 -8.35 -20.67 -28.85
CA SER A 130 -9.72 -21.06 -29.21
C SER A 130 -10.81 -20.22 -28.54
N LEU A 131 -10.55 -19.69 -27.35
CA LEU A 131 -11.49 -18.82 -26.61
C LEU A 131 -11.51 -17.38 -27.14
N ILE A 132 -10.43 -16.94 -27.78
CA ILE A 132 -10.30 -15.59 -28.34
C ILE A 132 -10.99 -15.53 -29.71
N LEU A 133 -10.73 -16.53 -30.57
CA LEU A 133 -11.31 -16.61 -31.92
C LEU A 133 -12.82 -16.93 -31.93
N GLY A 134 -13.30 -17.72 -30.96
CA GLY A 134 -14.74 -18.02 -30.83
C GLY A 134 -15.60 -16.81 -30.40
N LYS A 135 -14.99 -15.76 -29.85
CA LYS A 135 -15.69 -14.51 -29.49
C LYS A 135 -15.72 -13.49 -30.62
N THR A 136 -14.69 -13.43 -31.46
CA THR A 136 -14.64 -12.50 -32.59
C THR A 136 -15.57 -12.91 -33.73
N GLN A 137 -15.88 -14.21 -33.90
CA GLN A 137 -16.86 -14.65 -34.90
C GLN A 137 -18.32 -14.36 -34.55
N LYS A 138 -18.65 -13.97 -33.31
CA LYS A 138 -20.03 -13.62 -32.90
C LYS A 138 -20.39 -12.14 -33.08
N GLN A 139 -19.48 -11.31 -33.61
CA GLN A 139 -19.66 -9.87 -33.76
C GLN A 139 -19.65 -9.39 -35.23
N ILE A 140 -19.78 -10.31 -36.20
CA ILE A 140 -20.04 -10.00 -37.61
C ILE A 140 -21.42 -10.54 -37.96
#